data_AF-A0A382UWF4-F1
#
_entry.id   AF-A0A382UWF4-F1
#
_cell.length_a   1.000
_cell.length_b   1.000
_cell.length_c   1.000
_cell.angle_alpha   90.00
_cell.angle_beta   90.00
_cell.angle_gamma   90.00
#
_symmetry.space_group_name_H-M   'P 1'
#
loop_
_entity.id
_entity.type
_entity.pdbx_description
1 polymer ?
#
loop_
_entity_poly.entity_id
_entity_poly.type
_entity_poly.pdbx_seq_one_letter_code
_entity_poly.pdbx_strand_id
1 'polypeptide(L)'
;MKIIQKNWYLLTALSICFAQELPLTQRYFHTEDMGYEYQRGTYLIVLADPSLKAILIEEETGDFIKFKRSQGYNVKIIDFNWVGGTKSLLKYYLKNYYKNIDPMLEYVLLIGDINGSYPIPSFTIPSYNESDLDVTDYPYTFFDNNDILQPAFFIGRWSIRSQEDLRKVKFRSIQYTKMDYIDDVSYLNNALLVAGNYSDTPPWPVTPVMTSKWLMDELIHFGYNTVDSAFFSLENQMINNPIIATSWNSGVGIINYRGWGDANGWHKPYFHRESVDPGLNN
;
A
#
# COMPACT_ATOMS: atom_id res chain seq x y z
N MET A 1 -42.85 37.13 -4.99
CA MET A 1 -42.56 35.90 -4.21
C MET A 1 -42.23 34.68 -5.08
N LYS A 2 -43.09 34.26 -6.03
CA LYS A 2 -42.82 33.08 -6.90
C LYS A 2 -41.57 33.19 -7.80
N ILE A 3 -41.22 34.39 -8.28
CA ILE A 3 -40.03 34.62 -9.12
C ILE A 3 -38.73 34.52 -8.30
N ILE A 4 -38.75 34.97 -7.04
CA ILE A 4 -37.60 34.92 -6.13
C ILE A 4 -37.30 33.47 -5.71
N GLN A 5 -38.35 32.67 -5.45
CA GLN A 5 -38.19 31.22 -5.22
C GLN A 5 -37.62 30.50 -6.45
N LYS A 6 -38.11 30.81 -7.66
CA LYS A 6 -37.63 30.18 -8.90
C LYS A 6 -36.15 30.50 -9.19
N ASN A 7 -35.71 31.72 -8.89
CA ASN A 7 -34.31 32.12 -9.02
C ASN A 7 -33.41 31.49 -7.94
N TRP A 8 -33.93 31.27 -6.73
CA TRP A 8 -33.19 30.55 -5.68
C TRP A 8 -32.96 29.09 -6.05
N TYR A 9 -34.00 28.38 -6.53
CA TYR A 9 -33.84 27.00 -7.02
C TYR A 9 -32.85 26.91 -8.19
N LEU A 10 -32.85 27.90 -9.08
CA LEU A 10 -31.90 27.97 -10.19
C LEU A 10 -30.47 28.22 -9.69
N LEU A 11 -30.27 29.13 -8.73
CA LEU A 11 -28.96 29.39 -8.11
C LEU A 11 -28.44 28.19 -7.33
N THR A 12 -29.28 27.49 -6.56
CA THR A 12 -28.89 26.24 -5.88
C THR A 12 -28.60 25.10 -6.85
N ALA A 13 -29.38 24.99 -7.93
CA ALA A 13 -29.13 24.00 -8.98
C ALA A 13 -27.83 24.30 -9.75
N LEU A 14 -27.52 25.57 -10.05
CA LEU A 14 -26.26 25.96 -10.68
C LEU A 14 -25.06 25.75 -9.74
N SER A 15 -25.16 26.04 -8.45
CA SER A 15 -24.05 25.78 -7.50
C SER A 15 -23.76 24.29 -7.31
N ILE A 16 -24.76 23.41 -7.44
CA ILE A 16 -24.56 21.95 -7.44
C ILE A 16 -23.90 21.47 -8.75
N CYS A 17 -24.07 22.20 -9.86
CA CYS A 17 -23.48 21.83 -11.16
C CYS A 17 -21.99 22.25 -11.33
N PHE A 18 -21.37 22.93 -10.37
CA PHE A 18 -19.99 23.42 -10.49
C PHE A 18 -19.03 22.91 -9.42
N ALA A 19 -19.47 22.06 -8.48
CA ALA A 19 -18.55 21.42 -7.57
C ALA A 19 -17.65 20.47 -8.37
N GLN A 20 -16.35 20.74 -8.38
CA GLN A 20 -15.37 19.84 -9.00
C GLN A 20 -15.31 18.57 -8.15
N GLU A 21 -15.55 17.42 -8.80
CA GLU A 21 -15.41 16.12 -8.16
C GLU A 21 -13.94 15.75 -8.03
N LEU A 22 -13.54 15.24 -6.87
CA LEU A 22 -12.21 14.73 -6.59
C LEU A 22 -12.27 13.30 -6.04
N PRO A 23 -11.23 12.47 -6.29
CA PRO A 23 -11.13 11.17 -5.65
C PRO A 23 -11.18 11.28 -4.12
N LEU A 24 -11.83 10.32 -3.46
CA LEU A 24 -12.07 10.37 -2.01
C LEU A 24 -10.77 10.45 -1.20
N THR A 25 -9.66 9.91 -1.72
CA THR A 25 -8.34 10.03 -1.10
C THR A 25 -7.84 11.48 -1.00
N GLN A 26 -8.23 12.37 -1.92
CA GLN A 26 -7.83 13.78 -1.89
C GLN A 26 -8.42 14.52 -0.69
N ARG A 27 -9.54 14.05 -0.14
CA ARG A 27 -10.20 14.66 1.03
C ARG A 27 -9.25 14.83 2.21
N TYR A 28 -8.35 13.87 2.44
CA TYR A 28 -7.47 13.87 3.61
C TYR A 28 -6.30 14.86 3.50
N PHE A 29 -6.09 15.48 2.33
CA PHE A 29 -5.10 16.53 2.13
C PHE A 29 -5.69 17.94 2.25
N HIS A 30 -7.01 18.05 2.43
CA HIS A 30 -7.70 19.32 2.63
C HIS A 30 -8.13 19.46 4.08
N THR A 31 -7.63 20.48 4.78
CA THR A 31 -7.93 20.74 6.19
C THR A 31 -9.17 21.60 6.39
N GLU A 32 -9.74 22.13 5.32
CA GLU A 32 -10.96 22.94 5.30
C GLU A 32 -11.87 22.57 4.13
N ASP A 33 -13.11 23.06 4.15
CA ASP A 33 -14.05 22.84 3.06
C ASP A 33 -13.68 23.69 1.85
N MET A 34 -13.17 23.02 0.82
CA MET A 34 -12.74 23.63 -0.44
C MET A 34 -13.89 23.74 -1.47
N GLY A 35 -15.11 23.31 -1.13
CA GLY A 35 -16.23 23.24 -2.06
C GLY A 35 -16.14 22.11 -3.09
N TYR A 36 -15.28 21.11 -2.84
CA TYR A 36 -15.17 19.90 -3.66
C TYR A 36 -16.13 18.82 -3.18
N GLU A 37 -16.67 18.06 -4.12
CA GLU A 37 -17.35 16.81 -3.83
C GLU A 37 -16.35 15.64 -3.90
N TYR A 38 -16.34 14.79 -2.87
CA TYR A 38 -15.43 13.66 -2.79
C TYR A 38 -16.18 12.35 -2.96
N GLN A 39 -15.76 11.55 -3.92
CA GLN A 39 -16.30 10.21 -4.13
C GLN A 39 -15.24 9.21 -4.55
N ARG A 40 -15.56 7.92 -4.46
CA ARG A 40 -14.66 6.87 -4.92
C ARG A 40 -14.48 6.97 -6.43
N GLY A 41 -13.22 7.02 -6.83
CA GLY A 41 -12.79 7.08 -8.20
C GLY A 41 -12.55 5.71 -8.82
N THR A 42 -11.74 5.71 -9.88
CA THR A 42 -11.36 4.49 -10.59
C THR A 42 -10.26 3.73 -9.86
N TYR A 43 -10.45 2.41 -9.76
CA TYR A 43 -9.45 1.46 -9.31
C TYR A 43 -9.00 0.65 -10.52
N LEU A 44 -7.87 1.03 -11.12
CA LEU A 44 -7.34 0.42 -12.33
C LEU A 44 -6.38 -0.72 -11.97
N ILE A 45 -6.67 -1.92 -12.46
CA ILE A 45 -5.83 -3.10 -12.29
C ILE A 45 -5.10 -3.38 -13.60
N VAL A 46 -3.79 -3.50 -13.54
CA VAL A 46 -2.92 -3.86 -14.66
C VAL A 46 -2.46 -5.29 -14.47
N LEU A 47 -2.89 -6.19 -15.34
CA LEU A 47 -2.51 -7.60 -15.31
C LEU A 47 -1.29 -7.84 -16.18
N ALA A 48 -0.29 -8.56 -15.65
CA ALA A 48 0.84 -9.02 -16.45
C ALA A 48 0.40 -9.97 -17.57
N ASP A 49 -0.61 -10.80 -17.28
CA ASP A 49 -1.17 -11.77 -18.20
C ASP A 49 -2.71 -11.85 -18.05
N PRO A 50 -3.49 -11.94 -19.14
CA PRO A 50 -4.95 -11.99 -19.09
C PRO A 50 -5.51 -13.19 -18.29
N SER A 51 -4.78 -14.30 -18.17
CA SER A 51 -5.20 -15.49 -17.41
C SER A 51 -5.41 -15.19 -15.92
N LEU A 52 -4.72 -14.18 -15.37
CA LEU A 52 -4.86 -13.76 -13.98
C LEU A 52 -6.25 -13.19 -13.67
N LYS A 53 -6.99 -12.74 -14.69
CA LYS A 53 -8.36 -12.24 -14.53
C LYS A 53 -9.30 -13.30 -13.96
N ALA A 54 -9.15 -14.56 -14.40
CA ALA A 54 -9.97 -15.66 -13.88
C ALA A 54 -9.76 -15.84 -12.37
N ILE A 55 -8.51 -15.70 -11.92
CA ILE A 55 -8.14 -15.78 -10.50
C ILE A 55 -8.68 -14.60 -9.70
N LEU A 56 -8.84 -13.41 -10.30
CA LEU A 56 -9.44 -12.27 -9.59
C LEU A 56 -10.94 -12.43 -9.33
N ILE A 57 -11.65 -13.19 -10.17
CA ILE A 57 -13.13 -13.30 -10.12
C ILE A 57 -13.63 -14.64 -9.60
N GLU A 58 -12.75 -15.63 -9.43
CA GLU A 58 -13.16 -16.89 -8.82
C GLU A 58 -13.67 -16.66 -7.38
N GLU A 59 -14.77 -17.33 -7.04
CA GLU A 59 -15.45 -17.15 -5.76
C GLU A 59 -14.74 -17.90 -4.61
N GLU A 60 -13.98 -18.96 -4.91
CA GLU A 60 -13.29 -19.81 -3.91
C GLU A 60 -12.41 -19.00 -2.96
N THR A 61 -11.66 -18.04 -3.50
CA THR A 61 -10.80 -17.12 -2.74
C THR A 61 -11.34 -15.68 -2.74
N GLY A 62 -12.62 -15.51 -3.12
CA GLY A 62 -13.36 -14.25 -3.21
C GLY A 62 -13.17 -13.48 -4.52
N ASP A 63 -14.28 -12.99 -5.09
CA ASP A 63 -14.26 -12.09 -6.25
C ASP A 63 -13.79 -10.69 -5.85
N PHE A 64 -12.54 -10.36 -6.19
CA PHE A 64 -11.90 -9.11 -5.85
C PHE A 64 -12.50 -7.91 -6.61
N ILE A 65 -12.95 -8.12 -7.85
CA ILE A 65 -13.56 -7.05 -8.65
C ILE A 65 -14.89 -6.65 -8.02
N LYS A 66 -15.75 -7.63 -7.74
CA LYS A 66 -17.04 -7.40 -7.09
C LYS A 66 -16.86 -6.79 -5.71
N PHE A 67 -15.88 -7.28 -4.95
CA PHE A 67 -15.53 -6.72 -3.64
C PHE A 67 -15.11 -5.25 -3.73
N LYS A 68 -14.23 -4.86 -4.66
CA LYS A 68 -13.86 -3.44 -4.84
C LYS A 68 -15.03 -2.59 -5.33
N ARG A 69 -15.87 -3.12 -6.21
CA ARG A 69 -17.11 -2.42 -6.63
C ARG A 69 -18.08 -2.21 -5.47
N SER A 70 -18.21 -3.16 -4.54
CA SER A 70 -19.07 -2.97 -3.36
C SER A 70 -18.54 -1.89 -2.39
N GLN A 71 -17.27 -1.48 -2.52
CA GLN A 71 -16.69 -0.35 -1.79
C GLN A 71 -16.89 0.99 -2.51
N GLY A 72 -17.59 1.00 -3.66
CA GLY A 72 -17.88 2.20 -4.45
C GLY A 72 -16.87 2.49 -5.57
N TYR A 73 -15.82 1.69 -5.75
CA TYR A 73 -14.84 1.94 -6.82
C TYR A 73 -15.38 1.59 -8.21
N ASN A 74 -15.04 2.42 -9.21
CA ASN A 74 -15.15 2.05 -10.61
C ASN A 74 -13.95 1.16 -11.00
N VAL A 75 -14.11 -0.15 -10.91
CA VAL A 75 -13.00 -1.09 -11.18
C VAL A 75 -12.81 -1.30 -12.68
N LYS A 76 -11.59 -1.03 -13.16
CA LYS A 76 -11.15 -1.25 -14.54
C LYS A 76 -9.98 -2.21 -14.58
N ILE A 77 -9.88 -2.99 -15.65
CA ILE A 77 -8.80 -3.97 -15.85
C ILE A 77 -8.23 -3.76 -17.24
N ILE A 78 -6.91 -3.76 -17.32
CA ILE A 78 -6.17 -3.76 -18.58
C ILE A 78 -5.07 -4.81 -18.55
N ASP A 79 -4.64 -5.24 -19.73
CA ASP A 79 -3.52 -6.15 -19.89
C ASP A 79 -2.26 -5.37 -20.23
N PHE A 80 -1.15 -5.69 -19.56
CA PHE A 80 0.13 -5.03 -19.76
C PHE A 80 0.64 -5.17 -21.21
N ASN A 81 0.46 -6.34 -21.82
CA ASN A 81 0.85 -6.57 -23.20
C ASN A 81 -0.03 -5.79 -24.19
N TRP A 82 -1.30 -5.56 -23.88
CA TRP A 82 -2.20 -4.76 -24.71
C TRP A 82 -1.79 -3.29 -24.75
N VAL A 83 -1.29 -2.74 -23.64
CA VAL A 83 -0.71 -1.37 -23.62
C VAL A 83 0.70 -1.31 -24.23
N GLY A 84 1.20 -2.41 -24.80
CA GLY A 84 2.48 -2.46 -25.51
C GLY A 84 3.64 -3.09 -24.73
N GLY A 85 3.40 -3.62 -23.52
CA GLY A 85 4.34 -4.54 -22.86
C GLY A 85 5.66 -3.91 -22.38
N THR A 86 5.73 -2.59 -22.25
CA THR A 86 6.92 -1.90 -21.71
C THR A 86 6.55 -0.90 -20.62
N LYS A 87 7.47 -0.63 -19.70
CA LYS A 87 7.26 0.36 -18.64
C LYS A 87 6.98 1.76 -19.17
N SER A 88 7.63 2.16 -20.27
CA SER A 88 7.42 3.46 -20.90
C SER A 88 6.03 3.58 -21.52
N LEU A 89 5.55 2.53 -22.20
CA LEU A 89 4.21 2.53 -22.79
C LEU A 89 3.11 2.43 -21.74
N LEU A 90 3.31 1.66 -20.66
CA LEU A 90 2.38 1.67 -19.53
C LEU A 90 2.33 3.05 -18.87
N LYS A 91 3.47 3.72 -18.62
CA LYS A 91 3.49 5.09 -18.08
C LYS A 91 2.76 6.07 -19.00
N TYR A 92 2.98 5.97 -20.31
CA TYR A 92 2.26 6.78 -21.30
C TYR A 92 0.75 6.52 -21.29
N TYR A 93 0.34 5.26 -21.23
CA TYR A 93 -1.07 4.88 -21.12
C TYR A 93 -1.70 5.49 -19.86
N LEU A 94 -1.07 5.34 -18.70
CA LEU A 94 -1.57 5.88 -17.43
C LEU A 94 -1.67 7.42 -17.46
N LYS A 95 -0.71 8.10 -18.10
CA LYS A 95 -0.78 9.55 -18.36
C LYS A 95 -2.01 9.93 -19.15
N ASN A 96 -2.23 9.25 -20.28
CA ASN A 96 -3.38 9.52 -21.14
C ASN A 96 -4.69 9.16 -20.43
N TYR A 97 -4.72 8.07 -19.68
CA TYR A 97 -5.88 7.65 -18.92
C TYR A 97 -6.27 8.72 -17.91
N TYR A 98 -5.35 9.13 -17.04
CA TYR A 98 -5.59 10.16 -16.04
C TYR A 98 -6.00 11.51 -16.66
N LYS A 99 -5.28 11.99 -17.68
CA LYS A 99 -5.50 13.34 -18.23
C LYS A 99 -6.72 13.44 -19.15
N ASN A 100 -7.01 12.39 -19.92
CA ASN A 100 -7.94 12.48 -21.06
C ASN A 100 -9.11 11.51 -20.98
N ILE A 101 -9.07 10.49 -20.12
CA ILE A 101 -10.13 9.47 -20.02
C ILE A 101 -10.88 9.62 -18.71
N ASP A 102 -10.16 9.58 -17.58
CA ASP A 102 -10.76 9.59 -16.26
C ASP A 102 -9.83 10.26 -15.22
N PRO A 103 -10.01 11.57 -14.98
CA PRO A 103 -9.31 12.31 -13.92
C PRO A 103 -9.63 11.81 -12.51
N MET A 104 -10.65 10.95 -12.34
CA MET A 104 -10.98 10.32 -11.06
C MET A 104 -10.18 9.02 -10.83
N LEU A 105 -9.15 8.72 -11.63
CA LEU A 105 -8.25 7.59 -11.32
C LEU A 105 -7.62 7.77 -9.93
N GLU A 106 -7.98 6.89 -8.99
CA GLU A 106 -7.61 6.99 -7.58
C GLU A 106 -6.48 6.02 -7.22
N TYR A 107 -6.55 4.80 -7.76
CA TYR A 107 -5.60 3.72 -7.50
C TYR A 107 -5.22 2.98 -8.78
N VAL A 108 -3.93 2.63 -8.89
CA VAL A 108 -3.41 1.66 -9.86
C VAL A 108 -2.80 0.48 -9.10
N LEU A 109 -3.28 -0.73 -9.38
CA LEU A 109 -2.73 -1.97 -8.85
C LEU A 109 -2.06 -2.76 -9.98
N LEU A 110 -0.74 -2.96 -9.87
CA LEU A 110 0.01 -3.85 -10.76
C LEU A 110 -0.05 -5.27 -10.21
N ILE A 111 -0.45 -6.24 -11.03
CA ILE A 111 -0.46 -7.66 -10.65
C ILE A 111 0.54 -8.39 -11.53
N GLY A 112 1.73 -8.62 -10.96
CA GLY A 112 2.92 -9.11 -11.65
C GLY A 112 4.18 -8.65 -10.91
N ASP A 113 5.28 -9.35 -11.15
CA ASP A 113 6.60 -9.02 -10.61
C ASP A 113 7.44 -8.26 -11.67
N ILE A 114 8.59 -7.72 -11.31
CA ILE A 114 9.48 -6.98 -12.22
C ILE A 114 10.02 -7.86 -13.36
N ASN A 115 10.06 -9.18 -13.16
CA ASN A 115 10.49 -10.18 -14.13
C ASN A 115 9.82 -11.55 -13.85
N GLY A 116 10.21 -12.60 -14.60
CA GLY A 116 9.71 -13.96 -14.42
C GLY A 116 8.44 -14.27 -15.21
N SER A 117 7.58 -15.12 -14.64
CA SER A 117 6.38 -15.66 -15.31
C SER A 117 5.31 -14.60 -15.61
N TYR A 118 5.25 -13.54 -14.79
CA TYR A 118 4.26 -12.47 -14.89
C TYR A 118 4.95 -11.09 -14.83
N PRO A 119 5.72 -10.71 -15.87
CA PRO A 119 6.57 -9.53 -15.82
C PRO A 119 5.80 -8.23 -16.09
N ILE A 120 5.90 -7.27 -15.17
CA ILE A 120 5.60 -5.84 -15.36
C ILE A 120 6.83 -5.07 -14.84
N PRO A 121 7.76 -4.64 -15.72
CA PRO A 121 9.00 -4.00 -15.32
C PRO A 121 8.79 -2.72 -14.52
N SER A 122 9.68 -2.39 -13.59
CA SER A 122 9.68 -1.12 -12.85
C SER A 122 10.72 -0.13 -13.39
N PHE A 123 10.71 1.08 -12.85
CA PHE A 123 11.77 2.05 -13.07
C PHE A 123 12.91 1.85 -12.08
N THR A 124 14.01 2.53 -12.34
CA THR A 124 15.20 2.56 -11.50
C THR A 124 15.59 4.01 -11.27
N ILE A 125 15.96 4.36 -10.04
CA ILE A 125 16.47 5.67 -9.65
C ILE A 125 17.84 5.52 -8.98
N PRO A 126 18.72 6.52 -9.02
CA PRO A 126 19.96 6.47 -8.25
C PRO A 126 19.67 6.29 -6.76
N SER A 127 20.37 5.36 -6.11
CA SER A 127 20.25 5.22 -4.66
C SER A 127 20.84 6.44 -3.96
N TYR A 128 20.24 6.82 -2.82
CA TYR A 128 20.80 7.85 -1.96
C TYR A 128 21.99 7.35 -1.14
N ASN A 129 22.00 6.05 -0.81
CA ASN A 129 22.96 5.45 0.11
C ASN A 129 24.08 4.69 -0.61
N GLU A 130 23.82 4.20 -1.82
CA GLU A 130 24.69 3.26 -2.54
C GLU A 130 24.97 3.73 -3.97
N SER A 131 25.99 3.16 -4.62
CA SER A 131 26.28 3.44 -6.03
C SER A 131 25.29 2.80 -6.99
N ASP A 132 24.48 1.88 -6.49
CA ASP A 132 23.54 1.10 -7.27
C ASP A 132 22.23 1.86 -7.55
N LEU A 133 21.37 1.25 -8.36
CA LEU A 133 20.07 1.81 -8.71
C LEU A 133 18.96 1.15 -7.89
N ASP A 134 18.13 1.95 -7.24
CA ASP A 134 16.95 1.51 -6.51
C ASP A 134 15.78 1.30 -7.46
N VAL A 135 15.09 0.16 -7.31
CA VAL A 135 13.89 -0.17 -8.10
C VAL A 135 12.67 0.53 -7.52
N THR A 136 11.86 1.16 -8.36
CA THR A 136 10.63 1.85 -7.91
C THR A 136 9.54 1.89 -8.99
N ASP A 137 8.29 1.75 -8.55
CA ASP A 137 7.10 1.98 -9.37
C ASP A 137 6.63 3.45 -9.32
N TYR A 138 7.21 4.28 -8.45
CA TYR A 138 6.77 5.67 -8.26
C TYR A 138 6.72 6.49 -9.57
N PRO A 139 7.67 6.34 -10.53
CA PRO A 139 7.60 7.07 -11.78
C PRO A 139 6.38 6.78 -12.65
N TYR A 140 5.58 5.76 -12.38
CA TYR A 140 4.27 5.59 -13.04
C TYR A 140 3.25 6.66 -12.66
N THR A 141 3.41 7.30 -11.49
CA THR A 141 2.39 8.13 -10.86
C THR A 141 2.45 9.61 -11.25
N PHE A 142 3.57 10.08 -11.80
CA PHE A 142 3.75 11.49 -12.18
C PHE A 142 4.23 11.64 -13.64
N PHE A 143 3.88 12.75 -14.27
CA PHE A 143 4.00 12.94 -15.72
C PHE A 143 4.82 14.17 -16.15
N ASP A 144 5.27 14.96 -15.17
CA ASP A 144 6.22 16.05 -15.28
C ASP A 144 7.15 15.95 -14.05
N ASN A 145 8.45 16.21 -14.22
CA ASN A 145 9.39 16.16 -13.10
C ASN A 145 9.17 17.31 -12.11
N ASN A 146 8.53 18.41 -12.54
CA ASN A 146 8.13 19.49 -11.64
C ASN A 146 7.05 19.04 -10.64
N ASP A 147 6.29 17.98 -10.98
CA ASP A 147 5.19 17.45 -10.18
C ASP A 147 5.60 16.17 -9.42
N ILE A 148 6.90 15.93 -9.23
CA ILE A 148 7.40 14.68 -8.63
C ILE A 148 6.92 14.45 -7.19
N LEU A 149 6.45 15.48 -6.49
CA LEU A 149 5.86 15.36 -5.14
C LEU A 149 4.33 15.27 -5.16
N GLN A 150 3.72 15.31 -6.34
CA GLN A 150 2.28 15.34 -6.55
C GLN A 150 1.87 14.17 -7.46
N PRO A 151 1.86 12.93 -6.92
CA PRO A 151 1.44 11.78 -7.70
C PRO A 151 -0.03 11.94 -8.13
N ALA A 152 -0.33 11.62 -9.39
CA ALA A 152 -1.68 11.71 -9.94
C ALA A 152 -2.66 10.71 -9.31
N PHE A 153 -2.14 9.59 -8.79
CA PHE A 153 -2.90 8.51 -8.15
C PHE A 153 -1.97 7.69 -7.25
N PHE A 154 -2.56 6.86 -6.38
CA PHE A 154 -1.81 5.89 -5.58
C PHE A 154 -1.47 4.65 -6.42
N ILE A 155 -0.27 4.11 -6.21
CA ILE A 155 0.16 2.87 -6.88
C ILE A 155 0.53 1.80 -5.85
N GLY A 156 0.16 0.56 -6.16
CA GLY A 156 0.60 -0.62 -5.43
C GLY A 156 0.90 -1.77 -6.39
N ARG A 157 1.65 -2.76 -5.90
CA ARG A 157 1.97 -3.97 -6.66
C ARG A 157 1.71 -5.22 -5.82
N TRP A 158 0.97 -6.17 -6.39
CA TRP A 158 0.98 -7.54 -5.93
C TRP A 158 2.01 -8.31 -6.75
N SER A 159 3.18 -8.47 -6.15
CA SER A 159 4.28 -9.21 -6.75
C SER A 159 3.99 -10.71 -6.68
N ILE A 160 3.89 -11.36 -7.85
CA ILE A 160 3.49 -12.76 -7.98
C ILE A 160 4.39 -13.49 -8.98
N ARG A 161 4.63 -14.78 -8.73
CA ARG A 161 5.34 -15.68 -9.65
C ARG A 161 4.46 -16.84 -10.12
N SER A 162 3.30 -17.01 -9.49
CA SER A 162 2.30 -18.03 -9.79
C SER A 162 0.88 -17.48 -9.61
N GLN A 163 -0.12 -18.16 -10.18
CA GLN A 163 -1.53 -17.89 -9.87
C GLN A 163 -1.86 -18.13 -8.40
N GLU A 164 -1.12 -19.02 -7.73
CA GLU A 164 -1.32 -19.33 -6.32
C GLU A 164 -0.88 -18.18 -5.40
N ASP A 165 0.20 -17.47 -5.75
CA ASP A 165 0.60 -16.25 -5.03
C ASP A 165 -0.53 -15.19 -5.10
N LEU A 166 -1.18 -15.08 -6.27
CA LEU A 166 -2.33 -14.20 -6.46
C LEU A 166 -3.51 -14.62 -5.60
N ARG A 167 -3.86 -15.91 -5.54
CA ARG A 167 -4.91 -16.42 -4.65
C ARG A 167 -4.63 -16.05 -3.19
N LYS A 168 -3.41 -16.29 -2.72
CA LYS A 168 -3.00 -16.01 -1.33
C LYS A 168 -3.09 -14.53 -0.97
N VAL A 169 -2.60 -13.61 -1.82
CA VAL A 169 -2.66 -12.17 -1.52
C VAL A 169 -4.08 -11.61 -1.68
N LYS A 170 -4.83 -12.09 -2.68
CA LYS A 170 -6.23 -11.72 -2.90
C LYS A 170 -7.09 -12.10 -1.71
N PHE A 171 -7.01 -13.36 -1.28
CA PHE A 171 -7.79 -13.90 -0.18
C PHE A 171 -7.54 -13.10 1.10
N ARG A 172 -6.28 -12.94 1.50
CA ARG A 172 -5.90 -12.17 2.71
C ARG A 172 -6.35 -10.70 2.64
N SER A 173 -6.29 -10.07 1.46
CA SER A 173 -6.75 -8.68 1.28
C SER A 173 -8.25 -8.52 1.48
N ILE A 174 -9.05 -9.46 0.95
CA ILE A 174 -10.52 -9.46 1.12
C ILE A 174 -10.87 -9.80 2.56
N GLN A 175 -10.29 -10.88 3.08
CA GLN A 175 -10.50 -11.38 4.44
C GLN A 175 -10.26 -10.27 5.47
N TYR A 176 -9.09 -9.62 5.44
CA TYR A 176 -8.74 -8.56 6.38
C TYR A 176 -9.72 -7.39 6.34
N THR A 177 -10.23 -7.04 5.16
CA THR A 177 -11.16 -5.90 5.05
C THR A 177 -12.57 -6.25 5.52
N LYS A 178 -13.00 -7.50 5.31
CA LYS A 178 -14.32 -7.97 5.76
C LYS A 178 -14.32 -8.44 7.22
N MET A 179 -13.15 -8.72 7.77
CA MET A 179 -12.96 -9.45 9.02
C MET A 179 -13.62 -10.85 8.98
N ASP A 180 -13.58 -11.50 7.81
CA ASP A 180 -14.12 -12.86 7.63
C ASP A 180 -13.17 -13.91 8.21
N TYR A 181 -13.71 -15.03 8.71
CA TYR A 181 -12.94 -16.17 9.24
C TYR A 181 -11.98 -15.80 10.39
N ILE A 182 -12.35 -14.79 11.17
CA ILE A 182 -11.62 -14.33 12.35
C ILE A 182 -12.60 -14.28 13.52
N ASP A 183 -12.37 -15.11 14.54
CA ASP A 183 -13.23 -15.17 15.72
C ASP A 183 -12.91 -14.06 16.74
N ASP A 184 -11.64 -13.65 16.82
CA ASP A 184 -11.16 -12.59 17.71
C ASP A 184 -10.38 -11.54 16.94
N VAL A 185 -10.86 -10.31 16.93
CA VAL A 185 -10.22 -9.15 16.28
C VAL A 185 -9.42 -8.30 17.28
N SER A 186 -9.35 -8.69 18.56
CA SER A 186 -8.64 -7.93 19.60
C SER A 186 -7.15 -7.76 19.31
N TYR A 187 -6.56 -8.69 18.54
CA TYR A 187 -5.16 -8.65 18.12
C TYR A 187 -4.84 -7.43 17.23
N LEU A 188 -5.83 -6.81 16.59
CA LEU A 188 -5.65 -5.59 15.81
C LEU A 188 -5.19 -4.41 16.67
N ASN A 189 -5.47 -4.45 17.97
CA ASN A 189 -5.02 -3.46 18.96
C ASN A 189 -3.70 -3.87 19.64
N ASN A 190 -3.01 -4.90 19.16
CA ASN A 190 -1.68 -5.28 19.59
C ASN A 190 -0.64 -4.82 18.56
N ALA A 191 0.55 -4.46 19.01
CA ALA A 191 1.65 -4.06 18.13
C ALA A 191 2.97 -4.75 18.50
N LEU A 192 3.85 -4.91 17.52
CA LEU A 192 5.23 -5.37 17.69
C LEU A 192 6.20 -4.33 17.13
N LEU A 193 7.10 -3.84 17.97
CA LEU A 193 8.13 -2.86 17.59
C LEU A 193 9.52 -3.50 17.62
N VAL A 194 10.14 -3.62 16.46
CA VAL A 194 11.46 -4.23 16.28
C VAL A 194 12.45 -3.15 15.87
N ALA A 195 13.58 -3.06 16.56
CA ALA A 195 14.59 -2.08 16.20
C ALA A 195 16.00 -2.53 16.52
N GLY A 196 16.96 -2.15 15.68
CA GLY A 196 18.38 -2.44 15.91
C GLY A 196 19.23 -1.21 15.80
N ASN A 197 19.89 -0.84 16.90
CA ASN A 197 21.04 0.06 16.93
C ASN A 197 22.28 -0.77 16.59
N TYR A 198 22.84 -0.63 15.39
CA TYR A 198 24.00 -1.41 14.96
C TYR A 198 24.93 -0.58 14.08
N SER A 199 26.24 -0.82 14.19
CA SER A 199 27.25 -0.35 13.25
C SER A 199 28.46 -1.28 13.36
N ASP A 200 29.14 -1.56 12.25
CA ASP A 200 30.38 -2.32 12.28
C ASP A 200 31.52 -1.56 13.01
N THR A 201 31.40 -0.23 13.10
CA THR A 201 32.34 0.63 13.81
C THR A 201 31.64 1.59 14.77
N PRO A 202 32.21 1.87 15.95
CA PRO A 202 31.69 2.91 16.85
C PRO A 202 31.71 4.31 16.21
N PRO A 203 30.81 5.23 16.63
CA PRO A 203 29.73 5.00 17.60
C PRO A 203 28.54 4.27 16.98
N TRP A 204 27.87 3.43 17.76
CA TRP A 204 26.63 2.82 17.31
C TRP A 204 25.51 3.87 17.27
N PRO A 205 24.71 3.91 16.18
CA PRO A 205 23.59 4.83 16.07
C PRO A 205 22.50 4.45 17.06
N VAL A 206 21.87 5.47 17.64
CA VAL A 206 20.84 5.30 18.69
C VAL A 206 19.40 5.53 18.19
N THR A 207 19.26 6.15 17.01
CA THR A 207 17.98 6.62 16.49
C THR A 207 16.99 5.50 16.11
N PRO A 208 17.42 4.28 15.69
CA PRO A 208 16.48 3.17 15.46
C PRO A 208 15.62 2.85 16.68
N VAL A 209 16.26 2.58 17.83
CA VAL A 209 15.55 2.28 19.08
C VAL A 209 14.84 3.53 19.63
N MET A 210 15.46 4.71 19.59
CA MET A 210 14.82 5.93 20.11
C MET A 210 13.51 6.26 19.38
N THR A 211 13.48 6.14 18.05
CA THR A 211 12.25 6.42 17.29
C THR A 211 11.20 5.34 17.50
N SER A 212 11.61 4.09 17.67
CA SER A 212 10.69 3.00 17.98
C SER A 212 10.08 3.16 19.38
N LYS A 213 10.82 3.70 20.35
CA LYS A 213 10.28 4.08 21.67
C LYS A 213 9.29 5.25 21.57
N TRP A 214 9.58 6.25 20.75
CA TRP A 214 8.59 7.30 20.47
C TRP A 214 7.29 6.73 19.88
N LEU A 215 7.39 5.84 18.88
CA LEU A 215 6.23 5.16 18.31
C LEU A 215 5.49 4.30 19.36
N MET A 216 6.22 3.66 20.28
CA MET A 216 5.64 2.93 21.42
C MET A 216 4.76 3.85 22.26
N ASP A 217 5.26 5.03 22.62
CA ASP A 217 4.51 6.00 23.41
C ASP A 217 3.25 6.48 22.66
N GLU A 218 3.33 6.74 21.36
CA GLU A 218 2.19 7.13 20.53
C GLU A 218 1.12 6.02 20.47
N LEU A 219 1.52 4.76 20.29
CA LEU A 219 0.59 3.62 20.23
C LEU A 219 -0.10 3.39 21.59
N ILE A 220 0.67 3.46 22.68
CA ILE A 220 0.12 3.36 24.04
C ILE A 220 -0.86 4.52 24.29
N HIS A 221 -0.50 5.75 23.91
CA HIS A 221 -1.36 6.91 24.06
C HIS A 221 -2.65 6.80 23.24
N PHE A 222 -2.57 6.26 22.02
CA PHE A 222 -3.73 6.00 21.16
C PHE A 222 -4.67 4.93 21.75
N GLY A 223 -4.15 4.02 22.58
CA GLY A 223 -4.93 3.00 23.27
C GLY A 223 -4.70 1.57 22.78
N TYR A 224 -3.52 1.26 22.22
CA TYR A 224 -3.14 -0.13 21.94
C TYR A 224 -3.09 -0.95 23.23
N ASN A 225 -3.59 -2.19 23.17
CA ASN A 225 -3.70 -3.11 24.30
C ASN A 225 -2.31 -3.60 24.75
N THR A 226 -1.52 -4.09 23.79
CA THR A 226 -0.14 -4.53 24.03
C THR A 226 0.77 -3.94 22.96
N VAL A 227 1.99 -3.56 23.37
CA VAL A 227 3.05 -3.12 22.47
C VAL A 227 4.31 -3.89 22.84
N ASP A 228 4.49 -5.05 22.21
CA ASP A 228 5.68 -5.87 22.38
C ASP A 228 6.88 -5.24 21.69
N SER A 229 8.09 -5.51 22.19
CA SER A 229 9.31 -4.96 21.60
C SER A 229 10.47 -5.94 21.51
N ALA A 230 11.23 -5.84 20.43
CA ALA A 230 12.45 -6.59 20.19
C ALA A 230 13.56 -5.61 19.78
N PHE A 231 14.27 -5.07 20.77
CA PHE A 231 15.33 -4.08 20.57
C PHE A 231 16.73 -4.69 20.64
N PHE A 232 17.57 -4.36 19.67
CA PHE A 232 18.98 -4.69 19.62
C PHE A 232 19.81 -3.40 19.85
N SER A 233 20.78 -3.44 20.76
CA SER A 233 21.71 -2.33 21.04
C SER A 233 23.07 -2.82 21.51
N LEU A 234 24.00 -1.91 21.76
CA LEU A 234 25.34 -2.27 22.26
C LEU A 234 25.25 -3.03 23.58
N GLU A 235 24.31 -2.65 24.46
CA GLU A 235 24.05 -3.30 25.75
C GLU A 235 23.15 -4.54 25.64
N ASN A 236 22.42 -4.70 24.53
CA ASN A 236 21.53 -5.84 24.30
C ASN A 236 21.70 -6.43 22.89
N GLN A 237 22.59 -7.40 22.75
CA GLN A 237 22.96 -7.99 21.46
C GLN A 237 22.24 -9.31 21.16
N MET A 238 20.96 -9.44 21.56
CA MET A 238 20.16 -10.62 21.25
C MET A 238 19.86 -10.68 19.74
N ILE A 239 20.67 -11.44 19.00
CA ILE A 239 20.55 -11.56 17.54
C ILE A 239 19.24 -12.23 17.16
N ASN A 240 18.94 -13.39 17.74
CA ASN A 240 17.70 -14.12 17.51
C ASN A 240 16.75 -13.83 18.67
N ASN A 241 15.82 -12.89 18.47
CA ASN A 241 14.88 -12.51 19.51
C ASN A 241 13.55 -13.27 19.32
N PRO A 242 13.20 -14.22 20.22
CA PRO A 242 12.01 -15.06 20.07
C PRO A 242 10.70 -14.26 20.13
N ILE A 243 10.71 -13.07 20.75
CA ILE A 243 9.53 -12.19 20.82
C ILE A 243 8.99 -11.90 19.41
N ILE A 244 9.86 -11.77 18.40
CA ILE A 244 9.42 -11.47 17.03
C ILE A 244 8.43 -12.53 16.54
N ALA A 245 8.82 -13.81 16.58
CA ALA A 245 7.95 -14.90 16.12
C ALA A 245 6.78 -15.14 17.08
N THR A 246 6.99 -15.06 18.40
CA THR A 246 5.94 -15.29 19.40
C THR A 246 4.82 -14.24 19.30
N SER A 247 5.15 -12.95 19.25
CA SER A 247 4.16 -11.88 19.13
C SER A 247 3.44 -11.93 17.79
N TRP A 248 4.17 -12.18 16.70
CA TRP A 248 3.56 -12.30 15.37
C TRP A 248 2.57 -13.46 15.30
N ASN A 249 2.93 -14.65 15.79
CA ASN A 249 2.06 -15.82 15.85
C ASN A 249 0.87 -15.66 16.81
N SER A 250 1.02 -14.82 17.85
CA SER A 250 -0.07 -14.52 18.78
C SER A 250 -1.06 -13.48 18.24
N GLY A 251 -0.74 -12.86 17.10
CA GLY A 251 -1.55 -11.83 16.46
C GLY A 251 -1.16 -10.42 16.88
N VAL A 252 -0.80 -9.62 15.89
CA VAL A 252 -0.53 -8.17 16.02
C VAL A 252 -1.14 -7.44 14.82
N GLY A 253 -1.74 -6.28 15.05
CA GLY A 253 -2.32 -5.44 14.01
C GLY A 253 -1.27 -4.60 13.28
N ILE A 254 -0.19 -4.22 13.98
CA ILE A 254 0.92 -3.44 13.41
C ILE A 254 2.25 -4.05 13.81
N ILE A 255 3.16 -4.11 12.84
CA ILE A 255 4.57 -4.41 13.05
C ILE A 255 5.39 -3.27 12.47
N ASN A 256 6.30 -2.73 13.26
CA ASN A 256 7.27 -1.74 12.80
C ASN A 256 8.69 -2.30 12.94
N TYR A 257 9.50 -2.13 11.90
CA TYR A 257 10.93 -2.39 11.96
C TYR A 257 11.71 -1.10 11.66
N ARG A 258 12.76 -0.85 12.44
CA ARG A 258 13.78 0.15 12.10
C ARG A 258 15.19 -0.34 12.40
N GLY A 259 16.03 -0.38 11.37
CA GLY A 259 17.43 -0.81 11.48
C GLY A 259 18.00 -1.21 10.13
N TRP A 260 18.97 -2.11 10.15
CA TRP A 260 19.64 -2.64 8.96
C TRP A 260 18.88 -3.83 8.38
N GLY A 261 18.70 -3.84 7.08
CA GLY A 261 18.15 -4.97 6.35
C GLY A 261 18.54 -4.93 4.90
N ASP A 262 18.23 -6.02 4.21
CA ASP A 262 18.47 -6.19 2.78
C ASP A 262 17.24 -6.84 2.12
N ALA A 263 17.41 -7.34 0.90
CA ALA A 263 16.35 -8.04 0.17
C ALA A 263 15.88 -9.36 0.84
N ASN A 264 16.61 -9.87 1.84
CA ASN A 264 16.30 -11.09 2.58
C ASN A 264 15.59 -10.82 3.92
N GLY A 265 15.75 -9.64 4.53
CA GLY A 265 15.01 -9.22 5.71
C GLY A 265 15.80 -8.34 6.67
N TRP A 266 15.47 -8.44 7.96
CA TRP A 266 16.06 -7.63 9.02
C TRP A 266 17.32 -8.28 9.58
N HIS A 267 18.41 -7.53 9.67
CA HIS A 267 19.69 -8.07 10.16
C HIS A 267 19.83 -8.05 11.69
N LYS A 268 19.19 -7.07 12.34
CA LYS A 268 19.32 -6.81 13.78
C LYS A 268 18.01 -6.27 14.40
N PRO A 269 17.38 -7.02 15.33
CA PRO A 269 17.50 -8.47 15.48
C PRO A 269 17.25 -9.21 14.14
N TYR A 270 17.81 -10.40 13.99
CA TYR A 270 17.72 -11.20 12.78
C TYR A 270 16.30 -11.71 12.54
N PHE A 271 15.74 -11.43 11.36
CA PHE A 271 14.47 -12.00 10.90
C PHE A 271 14.39 -11.92 9.37
N HIS A 272 14.59 -13.06 8.70
CA HIS A 272 14.68 -13.14 7.24
C HIS A 272 13.55 -13.99 6.64
N ARG A 273 13.49 -14.09 5.31
CA ARG A 273 12.46 -14.84 4.57
C ARG A 273 12.26 -16.29 5.05
N GLU A 274 13.32 -16.99 5.41
CA GLU A 274 13.25 -18.35 5.98
C GLU A 274 12.66 -18.40 7.39
N SER A 275 12.62 -17.27 8.10
CA SER A 275 11.91 -17.13 9.38
C SER A 275 10.41 -16.95 9.19
N VAL A 276 9.97 -16.56 7.99
CA VAL A 276 8.55 -16.35 7.64
C VAL A 276 7.91 -17.68 7.22
N ASP A 277 8.50 -18.37 6.25
CA ASP A 277 7.98 -19.65 5.74
C ASP A 277 9.06 -20.73 5.90
N PRO A 278 8.83 -21.81 6.68
CA PRO A 278 7.58 -22.19 7.38
C PRO A 278 7.47 -21.66 8.83
N GLY A 279 8.21 -20.61 9.19
CA GLY A 279 8.41 -20.22 10.59
C GLY A 279 7.23 -19.52 11.28
N LEU A 280 6.32 -18.88 10.52
CA LEU A 280 5.12 -18.24 11.06
C LEU A 280 3.86 -19.07 10.81
N ASN A 281 2.95 -19.04 11.80
CA ASN A 281 1.67 -19.76 11.83
C ASN A 281 0.52 -18.83 12.25
N ASN A 282 0.62 -17.56 11.85
CA ASN A 282 -0.31 -16.49 12.20
C ASN A 282 -1.46 -16.32 11.20
#